data_AF-A0A4Q5M3F0-F1
#
_entry.id   AF-A0A4Q5M3F0-F1
#
_cell.length_a   1.000
_cell.length_b   1.000
_cell.length_c   1.000
_cell.angle_alpha   90.00
_cell.angle_beta   90.00
_cell.angle_gamma   90.00
#
_symmetry.space_group_name_H-M   'P 1'
#
loop_
_entity.id
_entity.type
_entity.pdbx_description
1 polymer ?
#
loop_
_entity_poly.entity_id
_entity_poly.type
_entity_poly.pdbx_seq_one_letter_code
_entity_poly.pdbx_strand_id
1 'polypeptide(L)'
;MRESNFIDKNFKRWEEIENDLKTDPDEISSDFIDLMNDLSYAQTHYPHSKINEYVNSLSSRVYKKIFLQQKQDKNPFYHFWVKDFPLTIGHNIRVLWVATAIFLLSVF
;
A
#
# COMPACT_ATOMS: atom_id res chain seq x y z
N MET A 1 -23.89 -8.10 20.55
CA MET A 1 -24.10 -6.65 20.71
C MET A 1 -25.12 -6.19 19.68
N ARG A 2 -25.99 -5.21 19.97
CA ARG A 2 -26.83 -4.59 18.94
C ARG A 2 -25.99 -3.64 18.10
N GLU A 3 -26.37 -3.43 16.85
CA GLU A 3 -25.64 -2.55 15.92
C GLU A 3 -25.50 -1.12 16.46
N SER A 4 -26.55 -0.57 17.07
CA SER A 4 -26.51 0.75 17.72
C SER A 4 -25.38 0.84 18.75
N ASN A 5 -25.27 -0.15 19.63
CA ASN A 5 -24.26 -0.16 20.69
C ASN A 5 -22.84 -0.37 20.14
N PHE A 6 -22.71 -1.06 19.00
CA PHE A 6 -21.43 -1.17 18.29
C PHE A 6 -20.99 0.19 17.76
N ILE A 7 -21.93 0.91 17.13
CA ILE A 7 -21.70 2.26 16.62
C ILE A 7 -21.34 3.18 17.78
N ASP A 8 -22.16 3.28 18.82
CA ASP A 8 -21.96 4.21 19.94
C ASP A 8 -20.60 4.04 20.62
N LYS A 9 -20.08 2.80 20.68
CA LYS A 9 -18.79 2.51 21.31
C LYS A 9 -17.59 2.96 20.47
N ASN A 10 -17.67 2.80 19.15
CA ASN A 10 -16.52 2.98 18.26
C ASN A 10 -16.58 4.30 17.47
N PHE A 11 -17.76 4.92 17.39
CA PHE A 11 -18.00 6.11 16.57
C PHE A 11 -17.03 7.25 16.85
N LYS A 12 -16.77 7.53 18.13
CA LYS A 12 -15.83 8.60 18.52
C LYS A 12 -14.42 8.34 17.96
N ARG A 13 -13.94 7.10 18.03
CA ARG A 13 -12.62 6.73 17.49
C ARG A 13 -12.60 6.84 15.96
N TRP A 14 -13.66 6.42 15.28
CA TRP A 14 -13.75 6.55 13.82
C TRP A 14 -13.75 8.03 13.39
N GLU A 15 -14.47 8.89 14.11
CA GLU A 15 -14.50 10.33 13.89
C GLU A 15 -13.13 10.97 14.11
N GLU A 16 -12.40 10.56 15.16
CA GLU A 16 -11.02 11.01 15.40
C GLU A 16 -10.08 10.64 14.24
N ILE A 17 -10.15 9.39 13.77
CA ILE A 17 -9.33 8.89 12.64
C ILE A 17 -9.71 9.57 11.32
N GLU A 18 -10.99 9.87 11.12
CA GLU A 18 -11.49 10.52 9.90
C GLU A 18 -11.05 12.00 9.81
N ASN A 19 -11.10 12.72 10.94
CA ASN A 19 -10.79 14.15 10.99
C ASN A 19 -9.30 14.43 11.14
N ASP A 20 -8.59 13.69 11.99
CA ASP A 20 -7.19 13.90 12.30
C ASP A 20 -6.41 12.59 12.19
N LEU A 21 -6.09 12.23 10.96
CA LEU A 21 -5.28 11.06 10.71
C LEU A 21 -3.86 11.37 11.16
N LYS A 22 -3.46 10.75 12.28
CA LYS A 22 -2.14 10.93 12.92
C LYS A 22 -0.99 10.86 11.94
N THR A 23 0.14 11.46 12.31
CA THR A 23 1.32 11.55 11.44
C THR A 23 2.38 10.50 11.80
N ASP A 24 2.39 10.03 13.04
CA ASP A 24 3.32 9.00 13.50
C ASP A 24 2.94 7.61 12.92
N PRO A 25 3.84 6.94 12.16
CA PRO A 25 3.54 5.65 11.55
C PRO A 25 3.12 4.55 12.52
N ASP A 26 3.67 4.56 13.74
CA ASP A 26 3.34 3.56 14.75
C ASP A 26 1.91 3.75 15.28
N GLU A 27 1.52 5.00 15.54
CA GLU A 27 0.15 5.34 15.94
C GLU A 27 -0.87 5.04 14.83
N ILE A 28 -0.57 5.39 13.58
CA ILE A 28 -1.45 5.07 12.43
C ILE A 28 -1.61 3.54 12.31
N SER A 29 -0.54 2.78 12.53
CA SER A 29 -0.58 1.32 12.46
C SER A 29 -1.46 0.72 13.55
N SER A 30 -1.38 1.27 14.77
CA SER A 30 -2.27 0.88 15.88
C SER A 30 -3.73 1.18 15.56
N ASP A 31 -4.03 2.39 15.10
CA ASP A 31 -5.39 2.81 14.72
C ASP A 31 -5.94 1.92 13.58
N PHE A 32 -5.08 1.52 12.64
CA PHE A 32 -5.45 0.60 11.55
C PHE A 32 -5.78 -0.81 12.04
N ILE A 33 -5.02 -1.37 12.98
CA ILE A 33 -5.30 -2.70 13.57
C ILE A 33 -6.67 -2.68 14.24
N ASP A 34 -6.96 -1.63 15.02
CA ASP A 34 -8.27 -1.45 15.66
C ASP A 34 -9.41 -1.34 14.64
N LEU A 35 -9.20 -0.58 13.56
CA LEU A 35 -10.19 -0.46 12.50
C LEU A 35 -10.46 -1.79 11.78
N MET A 36 -9.42 -2.60 11.57
CA MET A 36 -9.55 -3.92 10.96
C MET A 36 -10.31 -4.91 11.86
N ASN A 37 -10.14 -4.81 13.17
CA ASN A 37 -10.93 -5.58 14.14
C ASN A 37 -12.42 -5.18 14.07
N ASP A 38 -12.71 -3.88 14.03
CA ASP A 38 -14.08 -3.37 13.89
C ASP A 38 -14.70 -3.79 12.55
N LEU A 39 -13.94 -3.73 11.46
CA LEU A 39 -14.39 -4.16 10.14
C LEU A 39 -14.72 -5.65 10.13
N SER A 40 -13.85 -6.48 10.68
CA SER A 40 -14.05 -7.94 10.74
C SER A 40 -15.30 -8.28 11.56
N TYR A 41 -15.53 -7.56 12.67
CA TYR A 41 -16.74 -7.69 13.46
C TYR A 41 -17.99 -7.26 12.68
N ALA A 42 -17.93 -6.11 11.99
CA ALA A 42 -19.03 -5.59 11.18
C ALA A 42 -19.37 -6.51 10.00
N GLN A 43 -18.39 -7.09 9.32
CA GLN A 43 -18.60 -8.06 8.25
C GLN A 43 -19.26 -9.35 8.76
N THR A 44 -18.87 -9.81 9.94
CA THR A 44 -19.41 -11.04 10.53
C THR A 44 -20.85 -10.85 11.02
N HIS A 45 -21.14 -9.72 11.68
CA HIS A 45 -22.40 -9.51 12.37
C HIS A 45 -23.39 -8.61 11.61
N TYR A 46 -22.92 -7.71 10.74
CA TYR A 46 -23.70 -6.71 10.01
C TYR A 46 -23.31 -6.60 8.51
N PRO A 47 -23.19 -7.71 7.75
CA PRO A 47 -22.58 -7.73 6.42
C PRO A 47 -23.25 -6.80 5.38
N HIS A 48 -24.56 -6.61 5.47
CA HIS A 48 -25.35 -5.78 4.53
C HIS A 48 -25.69 -4.39 5.08
N SER A 49 -25.09 -3.99 6.21
CA SER A 49 -25.33 -2.68 6.79
C SER A 49 -24.44 -1.61 6.17
N LYS A 50 -24.97 -0.38 6.14
CA LYS A 50 -24.20 0.84 5.84
C LYS A 50 -23.00 1.01 6.77
N ILE A 51 -23.06 0.49 8.00
CA ILE A 51 -21.93 0.60 8.91
C ILE A 51 -20.73 -0.22 8.44
N ASN A 52 -20.98 -1.40 7.86
CA ASN A 52 -19.94 -2.23 7.27
C ASN A 52 -19.28 -1.49 6.09
N GLU A 53 -20.08 -0.88 5.22
CA GLU A 53 -19.57 -0.06 4.11
C GLU A 53 -18.75 1.15 4.59
N TYR A 54 -19.23 1.85 5.63
CA TYR A 54 -18.54 2.99 6.24
C TYR A 54 -17.16 2.60 6.79
N VAL A 55 -17.11 1.59 7.66
CA VAL A 55 -15.86 1.13 8.30
C VAL A 55 -14.90 0.57 7.25
N ASN A 56 -15.41 -0.11 6.21
CA ASN A 56 -14.60 -0.59 5.10
C ASN A 56 -13.95 0.56 4.29
N SER A 57 -14.72 1.61 4.02
CA SER A 57 -14.23 2.82 3.35
C SER A 57 -13.16 3.53 4.17
N LEU A 58 -13.39 3.69 5.48
CA LEU A 58 -12.43 4.28 6.40
C LEU A 58 -11.14 3.44 6.49
N SER A 59 -11.26 2.12 6.61
CA SER A 59 -10.14 1.17 6.60
C SER A 59 -9.29 1.32 5.34
N SER A 60 -9.97 1.39 4.19
CA SER A 60 -9.31 1.54 2.89
C SER A 60 -8.55 2.85 2.76
N ARG A 61 -9.06 3.94 3.36
CA ARG A 61 -8.39 5.25 3.39
C ARG A 61 -7.12 5.21 4.23
N VAL A 62 -7.20 4.63 5.43
CA VAL A 62 -6.05 4.47 6.33
C VAL A 62 -4.98 3.58 5.69
N TYR A 63 -5.38 2.44 5.11
CA TYR A 63 -4.48 1.54 4.39
C TYR A 63 -3.69 2.26 3.28
N LYS A 64 -4.38 3.06 2.46
CA LYS A 64 -3.72 3.85 1.42
C LYS A 64 -2.70 4.82 2.01
N LYS A 65 -3.01 5.49 3.12
CA LYS A 65 -2.07 6.41 3.76
C LYS A 65 -0.82 5.68 4.25
N ILE A 66 -0.98 4.55 4.96
CA ILE A 66 0.15 3.71 5.39
C ILE A 66 0.98 3.29 4.17
N PHE A 67 0.36 2.68 3.17
CA PHE A 67 1.10 2.07 2.05
C PHE A 67 1.73 3.11 1.10
N LEU A 68 1.08 4.27 0.90
CA LEU A 68 1.63 5.35 0.08
C LEU A 68 2.73 6.14 0.80
N GLN A 69 2.65 6.34 2.11
CA GLN A 69 3.73 6.99 2.88
C GLN A 69 4.93 6.05 3.10
N GLN A 70 4.71 4.74 3.23
CA GLN A 70 5.74 3.82 3.73
C GLN A 70 6.95 3.63 2.80
N LYS A 71 6.84 3.92 1.50
CA LYS A 71 7.96 4.11 0.54
C LYS A 71 7.41 4.06 -0.88
N GLN A 72 7.02 5.20 -1.43
CA GLN A 72 7.32 5.43 -2.85
C GLN A 72 8.74 5.99 -2.94
N ASP A 73 9.71 5.11 -2.66
CA ASP A 73 11.09 5.34 -3.03
C ASP A 73 11.13 5.36 -4.57
N LYS A 74 11.07 6.58 -5.12
CA LYS A 74 11.45 6.99 -6.49
C LYS A 74 10.74 6.22 -7.60
N ASN A 75 10.03 6.97 -8.46
CA ASN A 75 9.42 6.50 -9.71
C ASN A 75 10.17 5.25 -10.26
N PRO A 76 9.61 4.03 -10.11
CA PRO A 76 10.36 2.79 -10.31
C PRO A 76 10.92 2.70 -11.74
N PHE A 77 10.24 3.32 -12.70
CA PHE A 77 10.75 3.49 -14.06
C PHE A 77 12.02 4.36 -14.11
N TYR A 78 12.05 5.50 -13.42
CA TYR A 78 13.24 6.34 -13.34
C TYR A 78 14.39 5.62 -12.63
N HIS A 79 14.12 4.92 -11.53
CA HIS A 79 15.14 4.17 -10.80
C HIS A 79 15.74 3.06 -11.67
N PHE A 80 14.88 2.31 -12.35
CA PHE A 80 15.29 1.27 -13.28
C PHE A 80 16.22 1.81 -14.37
N TRP A 81 15.81 2.88 -15.07
CA TRP A 81 16.58 3.42 -16.19
C TRP A 81 17.88 4.10 -15.77
N VAL A 82 17.91 4.79 -14.62
CA VAL A 82 19.10 5.55 -14.18
C VAL A 82 20.06 4.72 -13.36
N LYS A 83 19.58 3.69 -12.65
CA LYS A 83 20.40 2.94 -11.70
C LYS A 83 20.54 1.48 -12.10
N ASP A 84 19.44 0.74 -12.19
CA ASP A 84 19.51 -0.72 -12.34
C ASP A 84 20.00 -1.12 -13.75
N PHE A 85 19.51 -0.45 -14.78
CA PHE A 85 19.86 -0.72 -16.17
C PHE A 85 21.34 -0.43 -16.48
N PRO A 86 21.91 0.76 -16.15
CA PRO A 86 23.32 1.03 -16.40
C PRO A 86 24.25 0.11 -15.58
N LEU A 87 23.89 -0.21 -14.34
CA LEU A 87 24.68 -1.10 -13.48
C LEU A 87 24.72 -2.53 -14.06
N THR A 88 23.58 -3.01 -14.56
CA THR A 88 23.45 -4.34 -15.17
C THR A 88 24.26 -4.43 -16.47
N ILE A 89 24.22 -3.40 -17.31
CA ILE A 89 25.03 -3.34 -18.55
C ILE A 89 26.51 -3.22 -18.23
N GLY A 90 26.90 -2.36 -17.29
CA GLY A 90 28.30 -2.18 -16.90
C GLY A 90 28.93 -3.48 -16.42
N HIS A 91 28.20 -4.27 -15.64
CA HIS A 91 28.67 -5.58 -15.17
C HIS A 91 28.82 -6.60 -16.32
N ASN A 92 27.94 -6.57 -17.32
CA ASN A 92 27.86 -7.58 -18.38
C ASN A 92 28.38 -7.10 -19.75
N ILE A 93 29.16 -6.02 -19.79
CA ILE A 93 29.63 -5.40 -21.04
C ILE A 93 30.35 -6.42 -21.95
N ARG A 94 31.06 -7.39 -21.36
CA ARG A 94 31.78 -8.46 -22.10
C ARG A 94 30.83 -9.38 -22.88
N VAL A 95 29.72 -9.78 -22.26
CA VAL A 95 28.70 -10.62 -22.91
C VAL A 95 28.02 -9.84 -24.04
N LEU A 96 27.80 -8.54 -23.82
CA LEU A 96 27.19 -7.66 -24.81
C LEU A 96 28.08 -7.53 -26.05
N TRP A 97 29.40 -7.35 -25.88
CA TRP A 97 30.35 -7.35 -27.00
C TRP A 97 30.37 -8.66 -27.78
N VAL A 98 30.34 -9.81 -27.09
CA VAL A 98 30.31 -11.13 -27.76
C VAL A 98 29.01 -11.30 -28.55
N ALA A 99 27.87 -10.95 -27.95
CA ALA A 99 26.58 -11.03 -28.62
C ALA A 99 26.52 -10.10 -29.85
N THR A 100 27.03 -8.87 -29.75
CA THR A 100 27.11 -7.93 -30.87
C THR A 100 28.02 -8.45 -31.99
N ALA A 101 29.16 -9.06 -31.66
CA ALA A 101 30.06 -9.65 -32.65
C ALA A 101 29.39 -10.81 -33.39
N ILE A 102 28.72 -11.71 -32.68
CA ILE A 102 27.97 -12.83 -33.28
C ILE A 102 26.85 -12.32 -34.17
N PHE A 103 26.10 -11.31 -33.72
CA PHE A 103 25.02 -10.72 -34.51
C PHE A 103 25.54 -10.10 -35.82
N LEU A 104 26.62 -9.32 -35.76
CA LEU A 104 27.23 -8.72 -36.95
C LEU A 104 27.76 -9.78 -37.92
N LEU A 105 28.37 -10.85 -37.40
CA LEU A 105 28.83 -11.98 -38.20
C LEU A 105 27.70 -12.80 -38.82
N SER A 106 26.49 -12.75 -38.26
CA SER A 106 25.31 -13.43 -38.83
C SER A 106 24.57 -12.57 -39.85
N VAL A 107 24.75 -11.25 -39.81
CA VAL A 107 24.11 -10.28 -40.72
C VAL A 107 24.94 -10.09 -42.01
N PHE A 108 26.25 -10.29 -41.94
CA PHE A 108 27.15 -10.36 -43.10
C PHE A 108 27.28 -11.80 -43.62
#